data_AF-A0A2M7CKP4-F1
#
_entry.id   AF-A0A2M7CKP4-F1
#
_cell.length_a   1.000
_cell.length_b   1.000
_cell.length_c   1.000
_cell.angle_alpha   90.00
_cell.angle_beta   90.00
_cell.angle_gamma   90.00
#
_symmetry.space_group_name_H-M   'P 1'
#
loop_
_entity.id
_entity.type
_entity.pdbx_description
1 polymer ?
#
loop_
_entity_poly.entity_id
_entity_poly.type
_entity_poly.pdbx_seq_one_letter_code
_entity_poly.pdbx_strand_id
1 'polypeptide(L)'
;MLKLFSPKKSPAKKGPIVVVSGLPRSGTSMMMKMLQAGGLEAVTDSIRNPDEDNPNGYFEFERVKQMSAGDRAWLDEAAGKVVKVISAL
;
A
#
# COMPACT_ATOMS: atom_id res chain seq x y z
N MET A 1 -34.81 -30.38 9.32
CA MET A 1 -34.04 -29.91 8.16
C MET A 1 -33.03 -28.87 8.66
N LEU A 2 -31.83 -29.30 9.08
CA LEU A 2 -30.77 -28.41 9.56
C LEU A 2 -29.74 -28.27 8.44
N LYS A 3 -29.63 -27.09 7.82
CA LYS A 3 -28.49 -26.75 6.95
C LYS A 3 -27.29 -26.50 7.86
N LEU A 4 -26.65 -27.59 8.28
CA LEU A 4 -25.34 -27.57 8.92
C LEU A 4 -24.32 -27.41 7.79
N PHE A 5 -23.43 -26.43 7.90
CA PHE A 5 -22.33 -26.10 6.98
C PHE A 5 -22.70 -25.24 5.76
N SER A 6 -22.65 -23.92 5.96
CA SER A 6 -22.25 -23.00 4.88
C SER A 6 -20.80 -23.29 4.50
N PRO A 7 -20.44 -23.33 3.20
CA PRO A 7 -19.05 -23.50 2.82
C PRO A 7 -18.26 -22.33 3.40
N LYS A 8 -17.21 -22.63 4.19
CA LYS A 8 -16.21 -21.62 4.55
C LYS A 8 -15.66 -21.09 3.23
N LYS A 9 -16.01 -19.85 2.88
CA LYS A 9 -15.45 -19.14 1.74
C LYS A 9 -13.93 -19.17 1.95
N SER A 10 -13.21 -19.94 1.14
CA SER A 10 -11.75 -19.98 1.21
C SER A 10 -11.25 -18.54 1.19
N PRO A 11 -10.32 -18.14 2.07
CA PRO A 11 -9.76 -16.80 2.00
C PRO A 11 -9.24 -16.63 0.58
N ALA A 12 -9.75 -15.62 -0.14
CA ALA A 12 -9.25 -15.29 -1.46
C ALA A 12 -7.72 -15.19 -1.35
N LYS A 13 -6.99 -15.89 -2.22
CA LYS A 13 -5.52 -15.80 -2.24
C LYS A 13 -5.16 -14.32 -2.35
N LYS A 14 -4.62 -13.76 -1.28
CA LYS A 14 -4.15 -12.38 -1.27
C LYS A 14 -2.90 -12.30 -2.17
N GLY A 15 -2.86 -11.32 -3.06
CA GLY A 15 -1.74 -11.13 -4.00
C GLY A 15 -0.45 -10.71 -3.27
N PRO A 16 0.69 -10.63 -3.98
CA PRO A 16 1.93 -10.13 -3.39
C PRO A 16 1.77 -8.68 -2.90
N ILE A 17 2.58 -8.29 -1.93
CA ILE A 17 2.78 -6.88 -1.57
C ILE A 17 3.85 -6.34 -2.52
N VAL A 18 3.50 -5.33 -3.33
CA VAL A 18 4.45 -4.68 -4.24
C VAL A 18 5.11 -3.52 -3.49
N VAL A 19 6.44 -3.50 -3.46
CA VAL A 19 7.20 -2.43 -2.80
C VAL A 19 7.86 -1.56 -3.86
N VAL A 20 7.54 -0.27 -3.84
CA VAL A 20 8.29 0.75 -4.59
C VAL A 20 9.26 1.40 -3.61
N SER A 21 10.56 1.28 -3.86
CA SER A 21 11.59 1.88 -3.02
C SER A 21 12.61 2.70 -3.81
N GLY A 22 13.36 3.54 -3.09
CA GLY A 22 14.39 4.40 -3.65
C GLY A 22 14.73 5.58 -2.74
N LEU A 23 15.69 6.40 -3.16
CA LEU A 23 16.00 7.67 -2.51
C LEU A 23 14.90 8.72 -2.76
N PRO A 24 14.77 9.75 -1.92
CA PRO A 24 13.93 10.90 -2.25
C PRO A 24 14.25 11.44 -3.65
N ARG A 25 13.22 11.79 -4.43
CA ARG A 25 13.33 12.32 -5.81
C ARG A 25 13.85 11.33 -6.87
N SER A 26 13.95 10.03 -6.57
CA SER A 26 14.35 8.98 -7.54
C SER A 26 13.22 8.50 -8.48
N GLY A 27 12.08 9.19 -8.52
CA GLY A 27 10.94 8.80 -9.37
C GLY A 27 9.97 7.80 -8.73
N THR A 28 10.08 7.50 -7.43
CA THR A 28 9.16 6.59 -6.72
C THR A 28 7.69 7.02 -6.84
N SER A 29 7.38 8.32 -6.74
CA SER A 29 6.01 8.83 -6.94
C SER A 29 5.51 8.59 -8.37
N MET A 30 6.38 8.64 -9.38
CA MET A 30 6.00 8.33 -10.76
C MET A 30 5.67 6.85 -10.91
N MET A 31 6.48 5.96 -10.33
CA MET A 31 6.22 4.52 -10.31
C MET A 31 4.91 4.18 -9.59
N MET A 32 4.62 4.82 -8.44
CA MET A 32 3.35 4.65 -7.75
C MET A 32 2.15 5.03 -8.65
N LYS A 33 2.22 6.18 -9.35
CA LYS A 33 1.18 6.61 -10.30
C LYS A 33 0.97 5.59 -11.42
N MET A 34 2.05 5.08 -12.01
CA MET A 34 1.98 4.08 -13.08
C MET A 34 1.34 2.77 -12.61
N LEU A 35 1.71 2.28 -11.43
CA LEU A 35 1.16 1.04 -10.86
C LEU A 35 -0.31 1.20 -10.46
N GLN A 36 -0.69 2.36 -9.91
CA GLN A 36 -2.08 2.68 -9.62
C GLN A 36 -2.92 2.73 -10.89
N ALA A 37 -2.44 3.40 -11.94
CA ALA A 37 -3.08 3.40 -13.25
C ALA A 37 -3.16 1.99 -13.87
N GLY A 38 -2.21 1.12 -13.54
CA GLY A 38 -2.21 -0.31 -13.90
C GLY A 38 -3.13 -1.20 -13.07
N GLY A 39 -3.90 -0.62 -12.13
CA GLY A 39 -4.91 -1.33 -11.34
C GLY A 39 -4.44 -1.86 -9.98
N LEU A 40 -3.22 -1.54 -9.54
CA LEU A 40 -2.81 -1.83 -8.16
C LEU A 40 -3.36 -0.78 -7.20
N GLU A 41 -4.02 -1.21 -6.14
CA GLU A 41 -4.42 -0.32 -5.06
C GLU A 41 -3.18 0.18 -4.31
N ALA A 42 -3.11 1.48 -4.02
CA ALA A 42 -2.00 2.06 -3.27
C ALA A 42 -2.28 2.10 -1.77
N VAL A 43 -1.31 1.66 -0.97
CA VAL A 43 -1.29 1.87 0.48
C VAL A 43 -0.83 3.31 0.73
N THR A 44 -1.72 4.14 1.25
CA THR A 44 -1.49 5.55 1.60
C THR A 44 -2.40 5.91 2.78
N ASP A 45 -1.95 6.81 3.66
CA ASP A 45 -2.75 7.33 4.78
C ASP A 45 -3.53 8.60 4.42
N SER A 46 -3.25 9.20 3.26
CA SER A 46 -3.84 10.46 2.80
C SER A 46 -3.72 11.61 3.81
N ILE A 47 -2.76 11.57 4.74
CA ILE A 47 -2.51 12.67 5.70
C ILE A 47 -2.10 13.92 4.94
N ARG A 48 -1.31 13.76 3.88
CA ARG A 48 -0.96 14.83 2.95
C ARG A 48 -2.01 14.95 1.86
N ASN A 49 -2.74 16.05 1.90
CA ASN A 49 -3.73 16.40 0.89
C ASN A 49 -3.04 16.91 -0.40
N PRO A 50 -3.72 16.83 -1.55
CA PRO A 50 -3.30 17.53 -2.75
C PRO A 50 -3.07 19.02 -2.52
N ASP A 51 -2.11 19.59 -3.24
CA ASP A 51 -1.74 21.00 -3.21
C ASP A 51 -1.37 21.49 -4.64
N GLU A 52 -0.91 22.74 -4.76
CA GLU A 52 -0.52 23.34 -6.04
C GLU A 52 0.65 22.61 -6.72
N ASP A 53 1.57 22.03 -5.93
CA ASP A 53 2.74 21.30 -6.45
C ASP A 53 2.37 19.88 -6.89
N ASN A 54 1.35 19.28 -6.28
CA ASN A 54 0.88 17.93 -6.58
C ASN A 54 -0.65 17.81 -6.43
N PRO A 55 -1.42 18.20 -7.46
CA PRO A 55 -2.88 18.18 -7.42
C PRO A 55 -3.48 16.77 -7.35
N ASN A 56 -2.68 15.74 -7.58
CA ASN A 56 -3.11 14.34 -7.47
C ASN A 56 -2.84 13.74 -6.08
N GLY A 57 -2.31 14.52 -5.14
CA GLY A 57 -2.01 14.07 -3.79
C GLY A 57 -0.82 13.11 -3.70
N TYR A 58 -0.64 12.58 -2.51
CA TYR A 58 0.59 11.93 -2.07
C TYR A 58 0.35 10.44 -1.78
N PHE A 59 1.39 9.63 -1.95
CA PHE A 59 1.38 8.17 -1.72
C PHE A 59 2.13 7.83 -0.43
N GLU A 60 1.96 8.67 0.58
CA GLU A 60 2.70 8.63 1.81
C GLU A 60 1.96 7.72 2.78
N PHE A 61 2.70 6.90 3.51
CA PHE A 61 2.15 6.02 4.53
C PHE A 61 3.07 6.10 5.74
N GLU A 62 2.80 7.04 6.64
CA GLU A 62 3.64 7.41 7.77
C GLU A 62 3.94 6.21 8.68
N ARG A 63 2.99 5.28 8.83
CA ARG A 63 3.14 4.05 9.62
C ARG A 63 4.31 3.18 9.14
N VAL A 64 4.69 3.25 7.86
CA VAL A 64 5.82 2.49 7.31
C VAL A 64 7.16 2.82 7.99
N LYS A 65 7.30 4.03 8.55
CA LYS A 65 8.49 4.47 9.28
C LYS A 65 8.71 3.68 10.57
N GLN A 66 7.65 3.11 11.15
CA GLN A 66 7.70 2.32 12.38
C GLN A 66 8.04 0.83 12.14
N MET A 67 8.23 0.44 10.87
CA MET A 67 8.50 -0.96 10.52
C MET A 67 9.86 -1.46 11.06
N SER A 68 10.87 -0.59 11.12
CA SER A 68 12.17 -0.88 11.74
C SER A 68 12.07 -1.10 13.25
N ALA A 69 11.13 -0.41 13.91
CA ALA A 69 10.78 -0.58 15.32
C ALA A 69 9.86 -1.81 15.58
N GLY A 70 9.43 -2.50 14.53
CA GLY A 70 8.72 -3.77 14.62
C GLY A 70 7.24 -3.73 14.23
N ASP A 71 6.67 -2.57 13.92
CA ASP A 71 5.27 -2.46 13.50
C ASP A 71 5.06 -3.02 12.08
N ARG A 72 4.51 -4.23 12.02
CA ARG A 72 4.25 -4.99 10.79
C ARG A 72 2.79 -5.38 10.61
N ALA A 73 1.91 -4.98 11.53
CA ALA A 73 0.52 -5.43 11.53
C ALA A 73 -0.27 -4.95 10.30
N TRP A 74 0.19 -3.88 9.64
CA TRP A 74 -0.43 -3.36 8.40
C TRP A 74 -0.14 -4.24 7.16
N LEU A 75 0.83 -5.16 7.20
CA LEU A 75 1.16 -6.01 6.05
C LEU A 75 -0.01 -6.91 5.64
N ASP A 76 -0.83 -7.33 6.60
CA ASP A 76 -2.01 -8.17 6.34
C ASP A 76 -3.06 -7.46 5.45
N GLU A 77 -3.13 -6.13 5.55
CA GLU A 77 -4.03 -5.27 4.76
C GLU A 77 -3.40 -4.83 3.45
N ALA A 78 -2.06 -4.90 3.33
CA ALA A 78 -1.30 -4.49 2.15
C ALA A 78 -1.22 -5.57 1.05
N ALA A 79 -1.66 -6.79 1.33
CA ALA A 79 -1.53 -7.88 0.37
C ALA A 79 -2.38 -7.63 -0.90
N GLY A 80 -1.77 -7.74 -2.07
CA GLY A 80 -2.34 -7.37 -3.36
C GLY A 80 -2.25 -5.87 -3.70
N LYS A 81 -1.60 -5.07 -2.84
CA LYS A 81 -1.46 -3.62 -2.97
C LYS A 81 -0.01 -3.22 -3.23
N VAL A 82 0.19 -1.94 -3.56
CA VAL A 82 1.50 -1.31 -3.68
C VAL A 82 1.75 -0.32 -2.54
N VAL A 83 2.93 -0.39 -1.92
CA VAL A 83 3.36 0.54 -0.86
C VAL A 83 4.67 1.22 -1.24
N LYS A 84 4.78 2.52 -0.94
CA LYS A 84 6.00 3.31 -1.12
C LYS A 84 6.86 3.26 0.14
N VAL A 85 8.10 2.79 0.02
CA VAL A 85 9.07 2.70 1.14
C VAL A 85 10.34 3.43 0.74
N ILE A 86 10.62 4.59 1.33
CA ILE A 86 11.80 5.38 0.99
C ILE A 86 12.98 4.95 1.87
N SER A 87 14.17 4.84 1.29
CA SER A 87 15.35 4.26 1.97
C SER A 87 16.01 5.21 2.99
N ALA A 88 15.45 6.39 3.21
CA ALA A 88 15.94 7.43 4.12
C ALA A 88 14.79 7.99 4.97
N LEU A 89 14.06 7.08 5.61
CA LEU A 89 12.97 7.39 6.52
C LEU A 89 13.46 7.53 7.95
#